data_AF-A0A945U7B2-F1
#
_entry.id   AF-A0A945U7B2-F1
#
_cell.length_a   1.000
_cell.length_b   1.000
_cell.length_c   1.000
_cell.angle_alpha   90.00
_cell.angle_beta   90.00
_cell.angle_gamma   90.00
#
_symmetry.space_group_name_H-M   'P 1'
#
loop_
_entity.id
_entity.type
_entity.pdbx_description
1 polymer ?
#
loop_
_entity_poly.entity_id
_entity_poly.type
_entity_poly.pdbx_seq_one_letter_code
_entity_poly.pdbx_strand_id
1 'polypeptide(L)'
;MENNKETIITVQSRLDVLRKGLISEENSVNYYQTLIEKTPNDNEINIGMKRMYADLMLEEKKHVAQFQLLISHWESELNKLQAV
;
A
#
# COMPACT_ATOMS: atom_id res chain seq x y z
N MET A 1 26.41 9.25 -16.93
CA MET A 1 25.48 8.14 -16.65
C MET A 1 25.77 7.71 -15.23
N GLU A 2 24.87 7.99 -14.30
CA GLU A 2 24.99 7.46 -12.93
C GLU A 2 25.14 5.94 -13.01
N ASN A 3 26.05 5.40 -12.21
CA ASN A 3 26.21 3.96 -12.07
C ASN A 3 24.87 3.41 -11.54
N ASN A 4 24.06 2.81 -12.41
CA ASN A 4 22.77 2.18 -12.10
C ASN A 4 22.89 0.90 -11.23
N LYS A 5 23.98 0.76 -10.46
CA LYS A 5 24.13 -0.36 -9.54
C LYS A 5 23.51 0.00 -8.20
N GLU A 6 22.51 -0.77 -7.83
CA GLU A 6 21.96 -0.75 -6.48
C GLU A 6 23.07 -1.08 -5.47
N THR A 7 23.12 -0.29 -4.41
CA THR A 7 23.98 -0.49 -3.23
C THR A 7 23.08 -0.79 -2.04
N ILE A 8 23.66 -1.27 -0.93
CA ILE A 8 22.92 -1.46 0.33
C ILE A 8 22.13 -0.20 0.72
N ILE A 9 22.75 0.99 0.58
CA ILE A 9 22.13 2.27 0.95
C ILE A 9 20.96 2.63 0.02
N THR A 10 21.09 2.41 -1.29
CA THR A 10 20.00 2.73 -2.23
C THR A 10 18.82 1.78 -2.05
N VAL A 11 19.06 0.49 -1.80
CA VAL A 11 18.00 -0.48 -1.52
C VAL A 11 17.29 -0.17 -0.21
N GLN A 12 18.02 0.16 0.86
CA GLN A 12 17.43 0.58 2.14
C GLN A 12 16.55 1.82 1.96
N SER A 13 17.02 2.81 1.19
CA SER A 13 16.25 4.03 0.90
C SER A 13 14.94 3.73 0.15
N ARG A 14 14.95 2.79 -0.80
CA ARG A 14 13.74 2.33 -1.49
C ARG A 14 12.77 1.64 -0.53
N LEU A 15 13.28 0.77 0.34
CA LEU A 15 12.46 0.10 1.36
C LEU A 15 11.78 1.10 2.30
N ASP A 16 12.47 2.16 2.71
CA ASP A 16 11.90 3.21 3.55
C ASP A 16 10.75 3.95 2.85
N VAL A 17 10.91 4.25 1.55
CA VAL A 17 9.83 4.85 0.74
C VAL A 17 8.64 3.89 0.61
N LEU A 18 8.90 2.62 0.30
CA LEU A 18 7.85 1.61 0.16
C LEU A 18 7.09 1.39 1.47
N ARG A 19 7.77 1.37 2.62
CA ARG A 19 7.11 1.25 3.94
C ARG A 19 6.22 2.44 4.27
N LYS A 20 6.63 3.67 3.92
CA LYS A 20 5.78 4.86 4.06
C LYS A 20 4.55 4.78 3.14
N GLY A 21 4.74 4.32 1.90
CA GLY A 21 3.65 4.09 0.96
C GLY A 21 2.66 3.04 1.49
N LEU A 22 3.15 1.89 1.98
CA LEU A 22 2.32 0.85 2.59
C LEU A 22 1.43 1.40 3.71
N ILE A 23 2.01 2.18 4.64
CA ILE A 23 1.25 2.82 5.73
C ILE A 23 0.16 3.74 5.17
N SER A 24 0.46 4.48 4.10
CA SER A 24 -0.54 5.34 3.44
C SER A 24 -1.70 4.53 2.90
N GLU A 25 -1.45 3.41 2.21
CA GLU A 25 -2.50 2.55 1.67
C GLU A 25 -3.33 1.88 2.77
N GLU A 26 -2.69 1.41 3.83
CA GLU A 26 -3.38 0.85 5.01
C GLU A 26 -4.28 1.89 5.68
N ASN A 27 -3.84 3.15 5.76
CA ASN A 27 -4.66 4.24 6.25
C ASN A 27 -5.87 4.52 5.35
N SER A 28 -5.70 4.47 4.03
CA SER A 28 -6.81 4.62 3.07
C SER A 28 -7.84 3.49 3.21
N VAL A 29 -7.40 2.24 3.38
CA VAL A 29 -8.29 1.11 3.67
C VAL A 29 -9.11 1.38 4.94
N ASN A 30 -8.46 1.78 6.03
CA ASN A 30 -9.12 2.08 7.30
C ASN A 30 -10.08 3.27 7.20
N TYR A 31 -9.73 4.28 6.39
CA TYR A 31 -10.58 5.43 6.13
C TYR A 31 -11.89 5.01 5.46
N TYR A 32 -11.82 4.26 4.35
CA TYR A 32 -13.03 3.80 3.66
C TYR A 32 -13.85 2.83 4.51
N GLN A 33 -13.21 1.93 5.28
CA GLN A 33 -13.90 1.07 6.25
C GLN A 33 -14.70 1.91 7.26
N THR A 34 -14.10 2.97 7.81
CA THR A 34 -14.78 3.90 8.73
C THR A 34 -15.98 4.59 8.08
N LEU A 35 -15.85 5.00 6.80
CA LEU A 35 -16.97 5.60 6.07
C LEU A 35 -18.11 4.62 5.84
N ILE A 36 -17.81 3.37 5.47
CA ILE A 36 -18.81 2.30 5.30
C ILE A 36 -19.58 2.05 6.60
N GLU A 37 -18.89 2.04 7.73
CA GLU A 37 -19.50 1.83 9.05
C GLU A 37 -20.38 3.00 9.48
N LYS A 38 -19.97 4.24 9.16
CA LYS A 38 -20.69 5.46 9.57
C LYS A 38 -21.83 5.84 8.63
N THR A 39 -21.81 5.43 7.37
CA THR A 39 -22.94 5.68 6.47
C THR A 39 -24.14 4.79 6.88
N PRO A 40 -25.36 5.32 6.96
CA PRO A 40 -26.56 4.50 7.21
C PRO A 40 -26.94 3.62 6.00
N ASN A 41 -27.94 2.73 6.16
CA ASN A 41 -28.51 1.90 5.07
C ASN A 41 -30.01 2.20 4.87
N ASP A 42 -30.42 3.43 5.13
CA ASP A 42 -31.82 3.85 5.24
C ASP A 42 -32.42 4.39 3.94
N ASN A 43 -31.61 4.73 2.95
CA ASN A 43 -32.05 5.21 1.64
C ASN A 43 -31.09 4.80 0.51
N GLU A 44 -31.58 4.91 -0.74
CA GLU A 44 -30.83 4.50 -1.94
C GLU A 44 -29.53 5.28 -2.14
N ILE A 45 -29.48 6.56 -1.75
CA ILE A 45 -28.28 7.39 -1.86
C ILE A 45 -27.18 6.81 -0.95
N ASN A 46 -27.52 6.54 0.31
CA ASN A 46 -26.59 5.99 1.29
C ASN A 46 -26.12 4.57 0.90
N ILE A 47 -27.01 3.75 0.35
CA ILE A 47 -26.65 2.43 -0.18
C ILE A 47 -25.66 2.56 -1.35
N GLY A 48 -25.91 3.50 -2.28
CA GLY A 48 -25.01 3.77 -3.40
C GLY A 48 -23.63 4.26 -2.95
N MET A 49 -23.58 5.20 -2.00
CA MET A 49 -22.33 5.70 -1.43
C MET A 49 -21.51 4.59 -0.78
N LYS A 50 -22.14 3.71 0.01
CA LYS A 50 -21.45 2.57 0.63
C LYS A 50 -20.83 1.61 -0.37
N ARG A 51 -21.54 1.32 -1.46
CA ARG A 51 -21.01 0.47 -2.53
C ARG A 51 -19.72 1.07 -3.09
N MET A 52 -19.74 2.37 -3.39
CA MET A 52 -18.55 3.06 -3.87
C MET A 52 -17.41 3.07 -2.85
N TYR A 53 -17.68 3.31 -1.56
CA TYR A 53 -16.64 3.20 -0.53
C TYR A 53 -16.06 1.79 -0.43
N ALA A 54 -16.88 0.75 -0.58
CA ALA A 54 -16.42 -0.63 -0.58
C ALA A 54 -15.55 -0.95 -1.81
N ASP A 55 -15.92 -0.45 -2.99
CA ASP A 55 -15.15 -0.60 -4.22
C ASP A 55 -13.78 0.10 -4.09
N LEU A 56 -13.74 1.33 -3.57
CA LEU A 56 -12.49 2.06 -3.33
C LEU A 56 -11.61 1.34 -2.30
N MET A 57 -12.18 0.88 -1.19
CA MET A 57 -11.44 0.09 -0.20
C MET A 57 -10.81 -1.17 -0.81
N LEU A 58 -11.50 -1.82 -1.76
CA LEU A 58 -10.98 -2.99 -2.46
C LEU A 58 -9.76 -2.63 -3.33
N GLU A 59 -9.78 -1.49 -4.03
CA GLU A 59 -8.62 -1.02 -4.78
C GLU A 59 -7.41 -0.73 -3.86
N GLU A 60 -7.63 -0.06 -2.72
CA GLU A 60 -6.53 0.18 -1.77
C GLU A 60 -5.95 -1.11 -1.18
N LYS A 61 -6.79 -2.15 -0.97
CA LYS A 61 -6.29 -3.48 -0.58
C LYS A 61 -5.39 -4.11 -1.66
N LYS A 62 -5.65 -3.85 -2.94
CA LYS A 62 -4.74 -4.29 -4.02
C LYS A 62 -3.44 -3.49 -3.99
N HIS A 63 -3.49 -2.19 -3.72
CA HIS A 63 -2.28 -1.38 -3.54
C HIS A 63 -1.44 -1.90 -2.37
N VAL A 64 -2.04 -2.18 -1.22
CA VAL A 64 -1.37 -2.81 -0.06
C VAL A 64 -0.64 -4.09 -0.47
N ALA A 65 -1.33 -5.00 -1.18
CA ALA A 65 -0.71 -6.24 -1.65
C ALA A 65 0.47 -5.98 -2.60
N GLN A 66 0.36 -5.01 -3.50
CA GLN A 66 1.44 -4.63 -4.40
C GLN A 66 2.65 -4.05 -3.66
N PHE A 67 2.43 -3.20 -2.65
CA PHE A 67 3.50 -2.68 -1.80
C PHE A 67 4.21 -3.81 -1.04
N GLN A 68 3.47 -4.76 -0.48
CA GLN A 68 4.04 -5.93 0.22
C GLN A 68 4.91 -6.79 -0.72
N LEU A 69 4.48 -6.99 -1.97
CA LEU A 69 5.27 -7.71 -2.97
C LEU A 69 6.57 -6.95 -3.30
N LEU A 70 6.50 -5.63 -3.49
CA LEU A 70 7.67 -4.81 -3.78
C LEU A 70 8.65 -4.78 -2.59
N ILE A 71 8.15 -4.65 -1.37
CA ILE A 71 8.97 -4.71 -0.15
C ILE A 71 9.70 -6.06 -0.08
N SER A 72 8.96 -7.17 -0.26
CA SER A 72 9.54 -8.52 -0.24
C SER A 72 10.63 -8.70 -1.29
N HIS A 73 10.43 -8.16 -2.50
CA HIS A 73 11.43 -8.17 -3.55
C HIS A 73 12.71 -7.42 -3.12
N TRP A 74 12.57 -6.19 -2.63
CA TRP A 74 13.74 -5.38 -2.24
C TRP A 74 14.44 -5.87 -0.97
N GLU A 75 13.72 -6.50 -0.04
CA GLU A 75 14.33 -7.17 1.11
C GLU A 75 15.16 -8.38 0.65
N SER A 76 14.70 -9.12 -0.35
CA SER A 76 15.48 -10.20 -0.98
C SER A 76 16.75 -9.66 -1.66
N GLU A 77 16.66 -8.56 -2.40
CA GLU A 77 17.84 -7.91 -3.01
C GLU A 77 18.82 -7.38 -1.95
N LEU A 78 18.33 -6.80 -0.86
CA LEU A 78 19.18 -6.35 0.25
C LEU A 78 19.97 -7.51 0.86
N ASN A 79 19.31 -8.64 1.11
CA ASN A 79 19.96 -9.83 1.66
C ASN A 79 21.06 -10.36 0.72
N LYS A 80 20.83 -10.35 -0.61
CA LYS A 80 21.86 -10.75 -1.59
C LYS A 80 23.07 -9.83 -1.54
N LEU A 81 22.86 -8.52 -1.40
CA LEU A 81 23.96 -7.54 -1.31
C LEU A 81 24.74 -7.64 0.01
N GLN A 82 24.11 -8.09 1.10
CA GLN A 82 24.75 -8.24 2.41
C GLN A 82 25.48 -9.59 2.59
N ALA A 83 25.18 -10.58 1.75
CA ALA A 83 25.82 -11.89 1.77
C ALA A 83 27.16 -11.95 1.00
N VAL A 84 27.58 -10.83 0.40
CA VAL A 84 28.84 -10.64 -0.34
C VAL A 84 29.87 -9.97 0.57
#